data_AF-A0A2V3JP56-F1
#
_entry.id   AF-A0A2V3JP56-F1
#
_cell.length_a   1.000
_cell.length_b   1.000
_cell.length_c   1.000
_cell.angle_alpha   90.00
_cell.angle_beta   90.00
_cell.angle_gamma   90.00
#
_symmetry.space_group_name_H-M   'P 1'
#
loop_
_entity.id
_entity.type
_entity.pdbx_description
1 polymer ?
#
loop_
_entity_poly.entity_id
_entity_poly.type
_entity_poly.pdbx_seq_one_letter_code
_entity_poly.pdbx_strand_id
1 'polypeptide(L)' 'MAKKRRYRGHFCKVCGSILPNEKFSGKGHAAHICKKCARKSKAQRSEEIIITRIYNALS' A
#
# COMPACT_ATOMS: atom_id res chain seq x y z
N MET A 1 -2.58 -31.73 3.55
CA MET A 1 -2.63 -30.38 4.16
C MET A 1 -2.58 -29.33 3.04
N ALA A 2 -3.63 -28.53 2.85
CA ALA A 2 -3.66 -27.52 1.80
C ALA A 2 -2.58 -26.44 2.06
N LYS A 3 -1.64 -26.27 1.12
CA LYS A 3 -0.57 -25.27 1.21
C LYS A 3 -1.21 -23.88 1.19
N LYS A 4 -1.30 -23.23 2.36
CA LYS A 4 -1.82 -21.86 2.49
C LYS A 4 -1.04 -20.96 1.52
N ARG A 5 -1.69 -20.44 0.47
CA ARG A 5 -1.07 -19.49 -0.46
C ARG A 5 -0.74 -18.22 0.35
N ARG A 6 0.49 -18.11 0.84
CA ARG A 6 1.01 -16.87 1.40
C ARG A 6 1.10 -15.89 0.24
N TYR A 7 0.21 -14.90 0.18
CA TYR A 7 0.33 -13.81 -0.78
C TYR A 7 1.71 -13.17 -0.59
N ARG A 8 2.53 -13.19 -1.65
CA ARG A 8 3.93 -12.74 -1.61
C ARG A 8 4.01 -11.22 -1.85
N GLY A 9 3.32 -10.44 -1.01
CA GLY A 9 3.27 -9.00 -1.18
C GLY A 9 2.85 -8.25 0.09
N HIS A 10 3.05 -6.94 0.06
CA HIS A 10 2.65 -6.03 1.11
C HIS A 10 1.57 -5.08 0.62
N PHE A 11 0.67 -4.71 1.52
CA PHE A 11 -0.36 -3.72 1.29
C PHE A 11 0.22 -2.30 1.39
N CYS A 12 -0.12 -1.45 0.42
CA CYS A 12 0.19 -0.03 0.45
C CYS A 12 -1.05 0.76 0.89
N LYS A 13 -0.97 1.48 2.03
CA LYS A 13 -2.11 2.25 2.55
C LYS A 13 -2.50 3.47 1.72
N VAL A 14 -1.60 3.94 0.85
CA VAL A 14 -1.82 5.14 0.03
C VAL A 14 -2.61 4.81 -1.23
N CYS A 15 -2.25 3.73 -1.94
CA CYS A 15 -2.92 3.35 -3.19
C CYS A 15 -3.88 2.16 -3.03
N GLY A 16 -4.00 1.59 -1.84
CA GLY A 16 -4.91 0.48 -1.55
C GLY A 16 -4.54 -0.87 -2.19
N SER A 17 -3.41 -0.97 -2.89
CA SER A 17 -3.02 -2.18 -3.63
C SER A 17 -2.09 -3.09 -2.83
N ILE A 18 -2.23 -4.41 -3.01
CA ILE A 18 -1.22 -5.39 -2.59
C ILE A 18 -0.16 -5.49 -3.69
N LEU A 19 1.09 -5.18 -3.34
CA LEU A 19 2.21 -5.12 -4.28
C LEU A 19 3.34 -6.06 -3.84
N PRO A 20 4.17 -6.57 -4.77
CA PRO A 20 5.31 -7.41 -4.40
C PRO A 20 6.35 -6.65 -3.57
N ASN A 21 7.11 -7.38 -2.74
CA ASN A 21 8.08 -6.81 -1.78
C ASN A 21 9.08 -5.84 -2.44
N GLU A 22 9.44 -6.11 -3.70
CA GLU A 22 10.35 -5.29 -4.52
C GLU A 22 9.87 -3.84 -4.73
N LYS A 23 8.56 -3.62 -4.61
CA LYS A 23 7.94 -2.29 -4.74
C LYS A 23 7.96 -1.51 -3.42
N PHE A 24 8.50 -2.07 -2.35
CA PHE A 24 8.72 -1.40 -1.07
C PHE A 24 10.21 -1.18 -0.84
N SER A 25 10.55 -0.19 -0.02
CA SER A 25 11.93 0.11 0.40
C SER A 25 11.95 0.35 1.90
N GLY A 26 12.90 -0.25 2.64
CA GLY A 26 13.24 0.04 4.04
C GLY A 26 12.18 0.82 4.85
N LYS A 27 12.39 2.14 5.01
CA LYS A 27 11.48 3.04 5.77
C LYS A 27 10.04 3.10 5.23
N GLY A 28 9.86 3.04 3.91
CA GLY A 28 8.53 2.98 3.28
C GLY A 28 7.83 1.65 3.53
N HIS A 29 8.59 0.54 3.62
CA HIS A 29 8.06 -0.77 3.96
C HIS A 29 7.43 -0.80 5.35
N ALA A 30 8.16 -0.29 6.36
CA ALA A 30 7.65 -0.17 7.74
C ALA A 30 6.40 0.74 7.83
N ALA A 31 6.32 1.77 6.99
CA ALA A 31 5.17 2.68 6.93
C ALA A 31 3.97 2.15 6.11
N HIS A 32 4.08 0.96 5.50
CA HIS A 32 3.14 0.42 4.52
C HIS A 32 2.92 1.36 3.31
N ILE A 33 4.01 1.91 2.77
CA ILE A 33 4.02 2.83 1.63
C ILE A 33 4.98 2.29 0.56
N CYS A 34 4.46 2.01 -0.64
CA CYS A 34 5.29 1.56 -1.76
C CYS A 34 6.20 2.69 -2.28
N LYS A 35 7.26 2.34 -3.00
CA LYS A 35 8.25 3.27 -3.60
C LYS A 35 7.59 4.38 -4.41
N LYS A 36 6.52 4.06 -5.16
CA LYS A 36 5.78 5.03 -5.98
C LYS A 36 5.08 6.07 -5.10
N CYS A 37 4.35 5.63 -4.07
CA CYS A 37 3.66 6.53 -3.14
C CYS A 37 4.65 7.28 -2.25
N ALA A 38 5.80 6.68 -1.92
CA ALA A 38 6.87 7.30 -1.17
C ALA A 38 7.63 8.42 -1.93
N ARG A 39 7.34 8.63 -3.22
CA ARG A 39 7.85 9.78 -4.01
C ARG A 39 6.89 10.97 -4.04
N LYS A 40 5.60 10.77 -3.72
CA LYS A 40 4.59 11.84 -3.69
C LYS A 40 4.81 12.81 -2.53
N SER A 41 4.26 14.03 -2.58
CA SER A 41 4.31 14.92 -1.41
C SER A 41 3.47 14.36 -0.24
N LYS A 42 3.70 14.85 0.99
CA LYS A 42 2.91 14.44 2.16
C LYS A 42 1.42 14.75 1.96
N ALA A 43 1.10 15.93 1.44
CA ALA A 43 -0.27 16.35 1.16
C ALA A 43 -0.95 15.39 0.17
N GLN A 44 -0.29 15.10 -0.97
CA GLN A 44 -0.82 14.17 -1.96
C GLN A 44 -1.07 12.77 -1.40
N ARG A 45 -0.18 12.27 -0.53
CA ARG A 45 -0.40 10.97 0.12
C ARG A 45 -1.60 10.99 1.03
N SER A 46 -1.79 12.05 1.81
CA SER A 46 -2.94 12.18 2.72
C SER A 46 -4.25 12.15 1.95
N GLU A 47 -4.34 12.93 0.86
CA GLU A 47 -5.51 12.94 -0.02
C GLU A 47 -5.81 11.54 -0.59
N GLU A 48 -4.80 10.85 -1.14
CA GLU A 48 -4.96 9.50 -1.69
C GLU A 48 -5.37 8.46 -0.63
N ILE A 49 -4.89 8.59 0.61
CA ILE A 49 -5.32 7.71 1.72
C ILE A 49 -6.81 7.92 2.00
N ILE A 50 -7.27 9.18 2.05
CA ILE A 50 -8.68 9.50 2.29
C ILE A 50 -9.55 8.91 1.18
N ILE A 51 -9.17 9.15 -0.08
CA ILE A 51 -9.87 8.61 -1.25
C ILE A 51 -9.93 7.07 -1.20
N THR A 52 -8.80 6.42 -0.93
CA THR A 52 -8.71 4.95 -0.82
C THR A 52 -9.64 4.42 0.27
N ARG A 53 -9.73 5.11 1.42
CA ARG A 53 -10.64 4.72 2.51
C ARG A 53 -12.11 4.85 2.11
N ILE A 54 -12.47 5.97 1.47
CA ILE A 54 -13.84 6.20 0.99
C ILE A 54 -14.21 5.11 -0.03
N TYR A 55 -13.35 4.86 -1.01
CA TYR A 55 -13.60 3.83 -2.02
C TYR A 55 -13.84 2.45 -1.40
N ASN A 56 -13.00 2.04 -0.45
CA ASN A 56 -13.17 0.76 0.25
C ASN A 56 -14.38 0.70 1.18
N ALA A 57 -14.90 1.84 1.66
CA ALA A 57 -16.09 1.90 2.49
C ALA A 57 -17.39 1.87 1.67
N LEU A 58 -17.31 2.23 0.39
CA LEU A 58 -18.44 2.27 -0.54
C LEU A 58 -18.49 1.08 -1.50
N SER A 59 -17.46 0.21 -1.48
CA SER A 59 -17.36 -1.02 -2.29
C SER A 59 -17.65 -2.24 -1.45
#